data_AF-A0A4Y2UZT7-F1
#
_entry.id   AF-A0A4Y2UZT7-F1
#
_cell.length_a   1.000
_cell.length_b   1.000
_cell.length_c   1.000
_cell.angle_alpha   90.00
_cell.angle_beta   90.00
_cell.angle_gamma   90.00
#
_symmetry.space_group_name_H-M   'P 1'
#
loop_
_entity.id
_entity.type
_entity.pdbx_description
1 polymer ?
#
loop_
_entity_poly.entity_id
_entity_poly.type
_entity_poly.pdbx_seq_one_letter_code
_entity_poly.pdbx_strand_id
1 'polypeptide(L)'
;MVINVILAPLQNQGDEIDLGPQFSSTEILEELTDLTTNISGEEYLTGGVFNSYSQRWGYRDEDSRGKQLQEFIAEKHIFLINSSDYPPTFEYNNRQGWPDLTMVSSHFLAAICEWNVLEEETYSDHIFVKICIN
;
A
#
# COMPACT_ATOMS: atom_id res chain seq x y z
N MET A 1 18.74 -13.58 3.99
CA MET A 1 17.97 -12.44 3.46
C MET A 1 17.38 -11.73 4.66
N VAL A 2 17.80 -10.50 4.92
CA VAL A 2 17.15 -9.65 5.92
C VAL A 2 16.12 -8.85 5.14
N ILE A 3 14.84 -9.01 5.48
CA ILE A 3 13.76 -8.26 4.84
C ILE A 3 13.32 -7.20 5.83
N ASN A 4 13.50 -5.94 5.47
CA ASN A 4 12.93 -4.84 6.26
C ASN A 4 11.45 -4.72 5.92
N VAL A 5 10.59 -4.88 6.94
CA VAL A 5 9.14 -4.64 6.82
C VAL A 5 8.87 -3.21 7.27
N ILE A 6 8.47 -2.36 6.32
CA ILE A 6 8.07 -0.99 6.58
C ILE A 6 6.55 -0.94 6.58
N LEU A 7 5.96 -0.52 7.69
CA LEU A 7 4.55 -0.16 7.76
C LEU A 7 4.46 1.37 7.67
N ALA A 8 3.85 1.91 6.61
CA ALA A 8 3.52 3.33 6.57
C ALA A 8 2.59 3.68 7.76
N PRO A 9 2.69 4.88 8.35
CA PRO A 9 2.07 5.17 9.63
C PRO A 9 0.54 4.96 9.61
N LEU A 10 0.08 3.97 10.38
CA LEU A 10 -1.29 3.89 10.87
C LEU A 10 -1.38 4.73 12.15
N GLN A 11 -1.76 6.00 12.05
CA GLN A 11 -2.13 6.76 13.24
C GLN A 11 -3.63 6.65 13.50
N ASN A 12 -3.93 5.91 14.55
CA ASN A 12 -5.25 5.69 15.11
C ASN A 12 -5.62 6.87 16.02
N GLN A 13 -6.71 7.60 15.76
CA GLN A 13 -7.52 8.26 16.80
C GLN A 13 -8.98 8.50 16.37
N GLY A 14 -9.89 7.90 17.16
CA GLY A 14 -11.14 8.51 17.63
C GLY A 14 -12.21 8.86 16.61
N ASP A 15 -13.26 8.03 16.54
CA ASP A 15 -14.66 8.35 16.22
C ASP A 15 -14.93 9.64 15.41
N GLU A 16 -14.38 9.78 14.21
CA GLU A 16 -14.86 10.78 13.26
C GLU A 16 -14.62 10.35 11.80
N ILE A 17 -15.68 10.42 11.01
CA ILE A 17 -15.74 10.05 9.60
C ILE A 17 -15.01 11.13 8.80
N ASP A 18 -13.68 11.05 8.72
CA ASP A 18 -12.90 11.77 7.72
C ASP A 18 -12.33 10.79 6.71
N LEU A 19 -12.88 10.82 5.49
CA LEU A 19 -12.43 10.02 4.33
C LEU A 19 -11.25 10.70 3.60
N GLY A 20 -10.70 11.78 4.16
CA GLY A 20 -9.49 12.45 3.67
C GLY A 20 -8.21 11.76 4.13
N PRO A 21 -7.16 11.74 3.30
CA PRO A 21 -5.85 11.25 3.74
C PRO A 21 -5.29 12.18 4.82
N GLN A 22 -4.97 11.62 5.99
CA GLN A 22 -4.40 12.39 7.12
C GLN A 22 -3.05 13.05 6.79
N PHE A 23 -2.34 12.51 5.79
CA PHE A 23 -1.10 13.07 5.26
C PHE A 23 -1.28 13.45 3.79
N SER A 24 -0.69 14.58 3.41
CA SER A 24 -0.53 14.95 2.01
C SER A 24 0.27 13.87 1.25
N SER A 25 0.09 13.79 -0.06
CA SER A 25 0.88 12.85 -0.89
C SER A 25 2.36 13.12 -0.75
N THR A 26 2.74 14.40 -0.62
CA THR A 26 4.12 14.83 -0.48
C THR A 26 4.77 14.25 0.79
N GLU A 27 4.10 14.33 1.94
CA GLU A 27 4.65 13.80 3.21
C GLU A 27 4.89 12.29 3.14
N ILE A 28 3.94 11.53 2.57
CA ILE A 28 4.10 10.08 2.39
C ILE A 28 5.28 9.76 1.46
N LEU A 29 5.42 10.50 0.36
CA LEU A 29 6.50 10.28 -0.61
C LEU A 29 7.87 10.71 -0.08
N GLU A 30 7.93 11.75 0.75
CA GLU A 30 9.14 12.15 1.46
C GLU A 30 9.58 11.06 2.46
N GLU A 31 8.65 10.55 3.27
CA GLU A 31 8.93 9.45 4.20
C GLU A 31 9.41 8.18 3.46
N LEU A 32 8.71 7.79 2.39
CA LEU A 32 9.14 6.68 1.55
C LEU A 32 10.52 6.93 0.91
N THR A 33 10.80 8.16 0.50
CA THR A 33 12.10 8.52 -0.07
C THR A 33 13.21 8.36 0.96
N ASP A 34 13.00 8.86 2.18
CA ASP A 34 13.98 8.75 3.26
C ASP A 34 14.24 7.29 3.64
N LEU A 35 13.17 6.51 3.80
CA LEU A 35 13.26 5.09 4.12
C LEU A 35 14.00 4.31 3.03
N THR A 36 13.60 4.47 1.77
CA THR A 36 14.22 3.75 0.63
C THR A 36 15.67 4.18 0.38
N THR A 37 16.02 5.43 0.71
CA THR A 37 17.41 5.91 0.62
C THR A 37 18.27 5.31 1.73
N ASN A 38 17.74 5.23 2.96
CA ASN A 38 18.48 4.71 4.12
C ASN A 38 18.77 3.21 4.04
N ILE A 39 17.94 2.45 3.32
CA ILE A 39 18.10 1.00 3.12
C ILE A 39 18.53 0.63 1.69
N SER A 40 19.08 1.61 0.96
CA SER A 40 19.53 1.40 -0.42
C SER A 40 20.48 0.21 -0.54
N GLY A 41 20.18 -0.71 -1.46
CA GLY A 41 20.93 -1.95 -1.67
C GLY A 41 20.41 -3.17 -0.90
N GLU A 42 19.47 -2.99 0.03
CA GLU A 42 18.81 -4.08 0.76
C GLU A 42 17.48 -4.49 0.10
N GLU A 43 17.05 -5.71 0.40
CA GLU A 43 15.72 -6.18 0.05
C GLU A 43 14.69 -5.72 1.10
N TYR A 44 13.59 -5.13 0.65
CA TYR A 44 12.55 -4.63 1.54
C TYR A 44 11.16 -4.89 1.00
N LEU A 45 10.23 -4.98 1.95
CA LEU A 45 8.79 -4.98 1.71
C LEU A 45 8.18 -3.82 2.48
N THR A 46 7.41 -2.99 1.77
CA THR A 46 6.70 -1.85 2.34
C THR A 46 5.21 -2.06 2.17
N GLY A 47 4.47 -2.01 3.26
CA GLY A 47 3.01 -2.06 3.28
C GLY A 47 2.42 -0.84 3.97
N GLY A 48 1.21 -0.43 3.62
CA GLY A 48 0.53 0.63 4.37
C GLY A 48 -0.70 1.17 3.68
N VAL A 49 -1.35 2.13 4.35
CA VAL A 49 -2.55 2.82 3.87
C VAL A 49 -2.15 4.08 3.11
N PHE A 50 -2.33 4.08 1.80
CA PHE A 50 -1.92 5.19 0.92
C PHE A 50 -3.07 6.13 0.57
N ASN A 51 -4.33 5.67 0.66
CA ASN A 51 -5.52 6.46 0.31
C ASN A 51 -5.34 7.18 -1.03
N SER A 52 -4.93 6.43 -2.06
CA SER A 52 -4.63 6.95 -3.40
C SER A 52 -5.34 6.10 -4.44
N TYR A 53 -5.88 6.74 -5.47
CA TYR A 53 -6.75 6.06 -6.42
C TYR A 53 -5.99 5.82 -7.71
N SER A 54 -5.90 4.56 -8.13
CA SER A 54 -5.40 4.17 -9.43
C SER A 54 -6.09 2.90 -9.90
N GLN A 55 -6.31 2.84 -11.21
CA GLN A 55 -6.75 1.63 -11.90
C GLN A 55 -5.78 0.46 -11.69
N ARG A 56 -4.50 0.76 -11.45
CA ARG A 56 -3.45 -0.25 -11.26
C ARG A 56 -3.69 -1.18 -10.06
N TRP A 57 -4.42 -0.71 -9.03
CA TRP A 57 -4.70 -1.50 -7.83
C TRP A 57 -6.20 -1.61 -7.49
N GLY A 58 -7.09 -1.31 -8.44
CA GLY A 58 -8.51 -1.68 -8.33
C GLY A 58 -9.52 -0.54 -8.38
N TYR A 59 -9.10 0.73 -8.35
CA TYR A 59 -10.03 1.84 -8.49
C TYR A 59 -10.50 2.02 -9.94
N ARG A 60 -11.68 2.61 -10.12
CA ARG A 60 -12.20 2.92 -11.47
C ARG A 60 -11.42 4.04 -12.16
N ASP A 61 -11.00 5.03 -11.38
CA ASP A 61 -10.39 6.27 -11.84
C ASP A 61 -9.05 6.49 -11.11
N GLU A 62 -8.25 7.40 -11.63
CA GLU A 62 -6.96 7.80 -11.06
C GLU A 62 -7.06 9.23 -10.48
N ASP A 63 -6.58 9.42 -9.25
CA ASP A 63 -6.47 10.74 -8.63
C ASP A 63 -5.01 11.26 -8.65
N SER A 64 -4.82 12.52 -8.22
CA SER A 64 -3.49 13.12 -8.20
C SER A 64 -2.52 12.38 -7.28
N ARG A 65 -3.01 11.72 -6.23
CA ARG A 65 -2.20 10.94 -5.29
C ARG A 65 -1.72 9.65 -5.95
N GLY A 66 -2.61 8.94 -6.63
CA GLY A 66 -2.30 7.70 -7.33
C GLY A 66 -1.35 7.94 -8.49
N LYS A 67 -1.46 9.08 -9.17
CA LYS A 67 -0.48 9.50 -10.18
C LYS A 67 0.91 9.71 -9.57
N GLN A 68 1.02 10.51 -8.50
CA GLN A 68 2.31 10.76 -7.84
C GLN A 68 2.93 9.48 -7.27
N LEU A 69 2.13 8.60 -6.67
CA LEU A 69 2.61 7.32 -6.16
C LEU A 69 3.10 6.40 -7.28
N GLN A 70 2.42 6.38 -8.43
CA GLN A 70 2.90 5.62 -9.59
C GLN A 70 4.20 6.18 -10.18
N GLU A 71 4.34 7.50 -10.26
CA GLU A 71 5.59 8.15 -10.66
C GLU A 71 6.73 7.77 -9.71
N PHE A 72 6.49 7.80 -8.39
CA PHE A 72 7.45 7.36 -7.38
C PHE A 72 7.84 5.88 -7.53
N ILE A 73 6.86 4.98 -7.68
CA ILE A 73 7.09 3.54 -7.90
C ILE A 73 7.98 3.32 -9.13
N ALA A 74 7.72 4.05 -10.22
CA ALA A 74 8.50 3.96 -11.44
C ALA A 74 9.92 4.51 -11.28
N GLU A 75 10.07 5.68 -10.64
CA GLU A 75 11.36 6.34 -10.41
C GLU A 75 12.29 5.50 -9.53
N LYS A 76 11.74 4.89 -8.48
CA LYS A 76 12.50 4.07 -7.52
C LYS A 76 12.65 2.62 -7.94
N HIS A 77 12.14 2.23 -9.11
CA HIS A 77 12.12 0.85 -9.60
C HIS A 77 11.51 -0.15 -8.58
N ILE A 78 10.45 0.29 -7.91
CA ILE A 78 9.70 -0.50 -6.92
C ILE A 78 8.67 -1.37 -7.66
N PHE A 79 8.42 -2.56 -7.13
CA PHE A 79 7.43 -3.49 -7.65
C PHE A 79 6.18 -3.48 -6.75
N LEU A 80 5.02 -3.15 -7.33
CA LEU A 80 3.74 -3.24 -6.65
C LEU A 80 3.27 -4.70 -6.66
N ILE A 81 2.88 -5.22 -5.50
CA ILE A 81 2.34 -6.58 -5.37
C ILE A 81 0.82 -6.61 -5.59
N ASN A 82 0.12 -5.53 -5.23
CA ASN A 82 -1.31 -5.39 -5.52
C ASN A 82 -1.58 -5.46 -7.03
N SER A 83 -2.77 -5.97 -7.35
CA SER A 83 -3.35 -6.07 -8.69
C SER A 83 -4.79 -5.60 -8.64
N SER A 84 -5.29 -5.08 -9.76
CA SER A 84 -6.71 -4.76 -9.95
C SER A 84 -7.65 -5.97 -9.84
N ASP A 85 -7.11 -7.18 -9.97
CA ASP A 85 -7.89 -8.42 -9.88
C ASP A 85 -8.18 -8.85 -8.44
N TYR A 86 -7.51 -8.25 -7.46
CA TYR A 86 -7.74 -8.54 -6.06
C TYR A 86 -8.98 -7.83 -5.50
N PRO A 87 -9.69 -8.46 -4.55
CA PRO A 87 -10.83 -7.83 -3.88
C PRO A 87 -10.39 -6.56 -3.11
N PRO A 88 -11.35 -5.69 -2.75
CA PRO A 88 -11.06 -4.50 -1.95
C PRO A 88 -10.41 -4.83 -0.61
N THR A 89 -9.60 -3.91 -0.10
CA THR A 89 -8.99 -4.00 1.23
C THR A 89 -9.71 -3.13 2.26
N PHE A 90 -10.71 -2.37 1.81
CA PHE A 90 -11.55 -1.52 2.64
C PHE A 90 -13.01 -1.62 2.20
N GLU A 91 -13.92 -1.79 3.16
CA GLU A 91 -15.36 -1.75 2.92
C GLU A 91 -16.10 -1.03 4.04
N TYR A 92 -16.83 0.03 3.67
CA TYR A 92 -17.69 0.78 4.61
C TYR A 92 -19.00 1.17 3.94
N ASN A 93 -20.15 0.83 4.56
CA ASN A 93 -21.48 1.17 4.05
C ASN A 93 -21.69 0.80 2.56
N ASN A 94 -21.31 -0.41 2.15
CA ASN A 94 -21.34 -0.90 0.78
C ASN A 94 -20.44 -0.11 -0.21
N ARG A 95 -19.48 0.67 0.28
CA ARG A 95 -18.44 1.31 -0.53
C ARG A 95 -17.15 0.54 -0.38
N GLN A 96 -16.54 0.19 -1.50
CA GLN A 96 -15.32 -0.59 -1.57
C GLN A 96 -14.12 0.29 -1.95
N GLY A 97 -12.96 -0.02 -1.39
CA GLY A 97 -11.71 0.67 -1.66
C GLY A 97 -10.49 -0.24 -1.61
N TRP A 98 -9.40 0.23 -2.18
CA TRP A 98 -8.09 -0.42 -2.21
C TRP A 98 -6.99 0.52 -1.68
N PRO A 99 -7.15 1.12 -0.48
CA PRO A 99 -6.17 2.06 0.04
C PRO A 99 -4.90 1.37 0.56
N ASP A 100 -4.96 0.07 0.87
CA ASP A 100 -3.85 -0.71 1.41
C ASP A 100 -2.97 -1.26 0.29
N LEU A 101 -1.74 -0.76 0.18
CA LEU A 101 -0.80 -1.18 -0.85
C LEU A 101 0.43 -1.85 -0.25
N THR A 102 0.97 -2.80 -0.98
CA THR A 102 2.19 -3.56 -0.69
C THR A 102 3.14 -3.46 -1.86
N MET A 103 4.38 -3.11 -1.57
CA MET A 103 5.44 -2.82 -2.50
C MET A 103 6.72 -3.54 -2.09
N VAL A 104 7.53 -3.98 -3.04
CA VAL A 104 8.81 -4.64 -2.79
C VAL A 104 9.92 -4.04 -3.65
N SER A 105 11.16 -4.17 -3.18
CA SER A 105 12.32 -3.54 -3.81
C SER A 105 12.88 -4.28 -5.02
N SER A 106 12.53 -5.55 -5.23
CA SER A 106 13.12 -6.39 -6.27
C SER A 106 12.10 -7.25 -6.99
N HIS A 107 12.37 -7.53 -8.27
CA HIS A 107 11.60 -8.51 -9.05
C HIS A 107 11.66 -9.90 -8.41
N PHE A 108 12.77 -10.24 -7.74
CA PHE A 108 12.91 -11.52 -7.04
C PHE A 108 11.89 -11.63 -5.90
N LEU A 109 11.82 -10.63 -5.02
CA LEU A 109 10.80 -10.58 -3.97
C LEU A 109 9.38 -10.62 -4.58
N ALA A 110 9.12 -9.87 -5.64
CA ALA A 110 7.81 -9.87 -6.29
C ALA A 110 7.40 -11.25 -6.82
N ALA A 111 8.37 -12.08 -7.23
CA ALA A 111 8.11 -13.41 -7.75
C ALA A 111 7.86 -14.47 -6.67
N ILE A 112 8.34 -14.24 -5.44
CA ILE A 112 8.17 -15.17 -4.31
C ILE A 112 7.12 -14.70 -3.29
N CYS A 113 6.62 -13.47 -3.45
CA CYS A 113 5.55 -12.93 -2.63
C CYS A 113 4.17 -13.41 -3.13
N GLU A 114 3.43 -14.08 -2.27
CA GLU A 114 2.00 -14.31 -2.43
C GLU A 114 1.23 -13.28 -1.60
N TRP A 115 0.18 -12.70 -2.18
CA TRP A 115 -0.61 -11.64 -1.58
C TRP A 115 -2.09 -11.96 -1.68
N ASN A 116 -2.81 -11.87 -0.58
CA ASN A 116 -4.25 -12.14 -0.53
C ASN A 116 -4.95 -11.23 0.47
N VAL A 117 -6.19 -10.86 0.17
CA VAL A 117 -7.12 -10.32 1.17
C VAL A 117 -7.79 -11.48 1.86
N LEU A 118 -7.85 -11.46 3.20
CA LEU A 118 -8.49 -12.49 3.99
C LEU A 118 -9.99 -12.21 4.16
N GLU A 119 -10.81 -13.26 4.18
CA GLU A 119 -12.25 -13.17 4.46
C GLU A 119 -12.58 -13.14 5.96
N GLU A 120 -11.55 -13.03 6.80
CA GLU A 120 -11.68 -13.04 8.26
C GLU A 120 -12.26 -11.72 8.77
N GLU A 121 -13.14 -11.80 9.76
CA GLU A 121 -13.74 -10.61 10.35
C GLU A 121 -12.72 -9.80 11.15
N THR A 122 -12.58 -8.52 10.80
CA THR A 122 -11.55 -7.63 11.34
C THR A 122 -12.05 -6.68 12.43
N TYR A 123 -13.37 -6.57 12.61
CA TYR A 123 -14.02 -5.51 13.40
C TYR A 123 -13.56 -4.09 13.03
N SER A 124 -13.17 -3.90 11.77
CA SER A 124 -12.69 -2.66 11.16
C SER A 124 -13.26 -2.56 9.76
N ASP A 125 -13.33 -1.34 9.21
CA ASP A 125 -13.63 -1.16 7.79
C ASP A 125 -12.47 -1.62 6.89
N HIS A 126 -11.26 -1.77 7.44
CA HIS A 126 -10.13 -2.41 6.75
C HIS A 126 -10.19 -3.94 6.87
N ILE A 127 -9.84 -4.60 5.78
CA ILE A 127 -9.80 -6.06 5.65
C ILE A 127 -8.34 -6.52 5.75
N PHE A 128 -8.10 -7.66 6.41
CA PHE A 128 -6.73 -8.15 6.59
C PHE A 128 -6.09 -8.51 5.25
N VAL A 129 -4.85 -8.04 5.08
CA VAL A 129 -3.98 -8.43 3.98
C VAL A 129 -2.96 -9.43 4.50
N LYS A 130 -2.85 -10.58 3.83
CA LYS A 130 -1.85 -11.61 4.09
C LYS A 130 -0.80 -11.58 3.00
N ILE A 131 0.47 -11.58 3.44
CA ILE A 131 1.62 -11.66 2.58
C ILE A 131 2.46 -12.87 3.01
N CYS A 132 2.77 -13.75 2.07
CA CYS A 132 3.69 -14.88 2.26
C CYS A 132 4.91 -14.71 1.37
N ILE A 133 6.09 -15.00 1.90
CA ILE A 133 7.36 -14.94 1.18
C ILE A 133 7.91 -16.37 1.15
N ASN A 134 7.99 -16.96 -0.05
CA ASN A 134 8.30 -18.37 -0.26
C ASN A 134 9.79 -18.66 -0.52
#